data_AF-A0AAP4V2C8-F1
#
_entry.id   AF-A0AAP4V2C8-F1
#
_cell.length_a   1.000
_cell.length_b   1.000
_cell.length_c   1.000
_cell.angle_alpha   90.00
_cell.angle_beta   90.00
_cell.angle_gamma   90.00
#
_symmetry.space_group_name_H-M   'P 1'
#
loop_
_entity.id
_entity.type
_entity.pdbx_description
1 polymer ?
#
loop_
_entity_poly.entity_id
_entity_poly.type
_entity_poly.pdbx_seq_one_letter_code
_entity_poly.pdbx_strand_id
1 'polypeptide(L)'
;MKKVLFRGKSTTDNHWLYGSLISNYAEKQFFIDEHHQSAPVIPETVNQWIGINEVSTEEKKIFEGDFLLLERKLIDENDGFWNSNAGQIMNEHNIDEVIIRIFVSDFMEVKYEGYLKRNNQFLTECEYYKVDEEDKTIYSFRDNGLQFLKYLIGKGARVIGNAYDNPELLPAQE
;
A
#
# COMPACT_ATOMS: atom_id res chain seq x y z
N MET A 1 9.72 8.54 19.92
CA MET A 1 8.31 8.27 20.25
C MET A 1 7.53 8.26 18.95
N LYS A 2 7.00 7.10 18.52
CA LYS A 2 6.14 7.02 17.33
C LYS A 2 4.87 7.80 17.63
N LYS A 3 4.49 8.74 16.76
CA LYS A 3 3.18 9.40 16.89
C LYS A 3 2.11 8.37 16.56
N VAL A 4 1.19 8.17 17.49
CA VAL A 4 0.05 7.27 17.32
C VAL A 4 -1.05 8.08 16.66
N LEU A 5 -1.39 7.72 15.43
CA LEU A 5 -2.47 8.32 14.65
C LEU A 5 -3.15 7.22 13.86
N PHE A 6 -4.47 7.23 13.86
CA PHE A 6 -5.30 6.30 13.12
C PHE A 6 -6.17 7.05 12.12
N ARG A 7 -6.68 6.31 11.15
CA ARG A 7 -7.80 6.73 10.30
C ARG A 7 -8.87 5.65 10.25
N GLY A 8 -10.09 6.04 9.88
CA GLY A 8 -11.19 5.12 9.57
C GLY A 8 -12.29 5.84 8.79
N LYS A 9 -13.05 5.12 7.95
CA LYS A 9 -14.21 5.69 7.26
C LYS A 9 -15.38 5.82 8.24
N SER A 10 -15.96 7.01 8.32
CA SER A 10 -17.16 7.30 9.11
C SER A 10 -18.31 6.36 8.73
N THR A 11 -19.02 5.84 9.74
CA THR A 11 -20.25 5.04 9.49
C THR A 11 -21.42 5.90 9.01
N THR A 12 -21.32 7.23 9.11
CA THR A 12 -22.41 8.16 8.79
C THR A 12 -22.39 8.60 7.33
N ASP A 13 -21.21 8.94 6.82
CA ASP A 13 -21.04 9.59 5.52
C ASP A 13 -19.85 9.07 4.70
N ASN A 14 -19.18 8.02 5.19
CA ASN A 14 -18.09 7.30 4.50
C ASN A 14 -16.82 8.13 4.21
N HIS A 15 -16.68 9.34 4.80
CA HIS A 15 -15.45 10.13 4.74
C HIS A 15 -14.38 9.58 5.69
N TRP A 16 -13.11 9.76 5.35
CA TRP A 16 -11.99 9.42 6.21
C TRP A 16 -11.90 10.40 7.39
N LEU A 17 -11.94 9.85 8.60
CA LEU A 17 -11.65 10.56 9.85
C LEU A 17 -10.24 10.21 10.32
N TYR A 18 -9.57 11.15 11.00
CA TYR A 18 -8.19 10.99 11.47
C TYR A 18 -8.07 11.39 12.94
N GLY A 19 -7.40 10.57 13.75
CA GLY A 19 -7.31 10.87 15.19
C GLY A 19 -6.85 9.69 16.03
N SER A 20 -7.20 9.74 17.31
CA SER A 20 -6.92 8.64 18.24
C SER A 20 -7.98 7.55 18.08
N LEU A 21 -7.56 6.27 18.07
CA LEU A 21 -8.50 5.16 18.05
C LEU A 21 -9.05 4.91 19.46
N ILE A 22 -10.37 4.90 19.59
CA ILE A 22 -11.08 4.47 20.79
C ILE A 22 -11.87 3.22 20.43
N SER A 23 -11.75 2.17 21.26
CA SER A 23 -12.48 0.92 21.08
C SER A 23 -13.47 0.69 22.23
N ASN A 24 -14.71 0.39 21.89
CA ASN A 24 -15.67 -0.19 22.81
C ASN A 24 -15.73 -1.70 22.57
N TYR A 25 -14.96 -2.45 23.38
CA TYR A 25 -14.87 -3.91 23.25
C TYR A 25 -16.21 -4.64 23.46
N ALA A 26 -17.10 -4.11 24.31
CA ALA A 26 -18.38 -4.74 24.59
C ALA A 26 -19.32 -4.72 23.38
N GLU A 27 -19.30 -3.61 22.64
CA GLU A 27 -20.17 -3.37 21.48
C GLU A 27 -19.48 -3.64 20.14
N LYS A 28 -18.19 -4.00 20.16
CA LYS A 28 -17.34 -4.15 18.98
C LYS A 28 -17.36 -2.92 18.05
N GLN A 29 -17.45 -1.73 18.66
CA GLN A 29 -17.47 -0.46 17.95
C GLN A 29 -16.12 0.25 18.06
N PHE A 30 -15.72 0.90 16.97
CA PHE A 30 -14.54 1.74 16.92
C PHE A 30 -14.93 3.18 16.63
N PHE A 31 -14.19 4.11 17.23
CA PHE A 31 -14.34 5.54 17.05
C PHE A 31 -12.99 6.15 16.74
N ILE A 32 -13.00 7.18 15.90
CA ILE A 32 -11.87 8.09 15.74
C ILE A 32 -12.19 9.36 16.53
N ASP A 33 -11.31 9.70 17.47
CA ASP A 33 -11.37 10.95 18.23
C ASP A 33 -10.42 11.98 17.64
N GLU A 34 -11.02 13.03 17.07
CA GLU A 34 -10.33 14.21 16.59
C GLU A 34 -10.62 15.37 17.56
N HIS A 35 -9.62 15.77 18.35
CA HIS A 35 -9.74 16.89 19.29
C HIS A 35 -10.94 16.80 20.25
N HIS A 36 -11.15 15.64 20.89
CA HIS A 36 -12.27 15.35 21.80
C HIS A 36 -13.65 15.25 21.14
N GLN A 37 -13.68 15.15 19.81
CA GLN A 37 -14.87 14.82 19.05
C GLN A 37 -14.71 13.40 18.50
N SER A 38 -15.36 12.46 19.16
CA SER A 38 -15.37 11.06 18.75
C SER A 38 -16.51 10.80 17.75
N ALA A 39 -16.19 10.15 16.64
CA ALA A 39 -17.17 9.68 15.67
C ALA A 39 -16.97 8.20 15.33
N PRO A 40 -18.06 7.43 15.16
CA PRO A 40 -17.97 6.00 14.86
C PRO A 40 -17.41 5.76 13.46
N VAL A 41 -16.61 4.71 13.33
CA VAL A 41 -15.99 4.31 12.06
C VAL A 41 -16.22 2.84 11.72
N ILE A 42 -16.16 2.52 10.43
CA ILE A 42 -16.25 1.16 9.91
C ILE A 42 -15.00 0.39 10.37
N PRO A 43 -15.14 -0.66 11.21
CA PRO A 43 -14.02 -1.35 11.85
C PRO A 43 -12.92 -1.79 10.88
N GLU A 44 -13.31 -2.32 9.72
CA GLU A 44 -12.39 -2.92 8.75
C GLU A 44 -11.52 -1.87 8.05
N THR A 45 -11.95 -0.60 8.07
CA THR A 45 -11.21 0.53 7.48
C THR A 45 -10.21 1.16 8.45
N VAL A 46 -10.19 0.73 9.70
CA VAL A 46 -9.30 1.29 10.72
C VAL A 46 -7.86 0.88 10.44
N ASN A 47 -7.00 1.87 10.20
CA ASN A 47 -5.57 1.67 9.92
C ASN A 47 -4.70 2.65 10.70
N GLN A 48 -3.54 2.21 11.16
CA GLN A 48 -2.58 3.08 11.83
C GLN A 48 -1.65 3.76 10.82
N TRP A 49 -1.28 5.02 11.09
CA TRP A 49 -0.17 5.68 10.41
C TRP A 49 1.12 4.90 10.68
N ILE A 50 1.88 4.58 9.62
CA ILE A 50 3.12 3.80 9.80
C ILE A 50 4.14 4.56 10.65
N GLY A 51 4.11 5.91 10.64
CA GLY A 51 4.87 6.75 11.58
C GLY A 51 6.39 6.63 11.47
N ILE A 52 6.90 6.21 10.31
CA ILE A 52 8.33 6.05 10.03
C ILE A 52 8.80 7.26 9.22
N ASN A 53 9.42 8.23 9.88
CA ASN A 53 9.80 9.52 9.30
C ASN A 53 10.65 9.43 8.02
N GLU A 54 11.35 8.32 7.81
CA GLU A 54 12.20 8.11 6.63
C GLU A 54 11.40 7.83 5.35
N VAL A 55 10.13 7.42 5.48
CA VAL A 55 9.23 7.10 4.35
C VAL A 55 7.86 7.78 4.47
N SER A 56 7.52 8.32 5.63
CA SER A 56 6.17 8.81 5.92
C SER A 56 6.25 10.03 6.82
N THR A 57 5.76 11.16 6.32
CA THR A 57 5.85 12.47 6.98
C THR A 57 4.47 12.96 7.39
N GLU A 58 4.40 14.06 8.13
CA GLU A 58 3.12 14.66 8.51
C GLU A 58 2.35 15.20 7.30
N GLU A 59 3.06 15.72 6.29
CA GLU A 59 2.48 16.24 5.05
C GLU A 59 2.12 15.12 4.07
N LYS A 60 2.78 13.95 4.18
CA LYS A 60 2.57 12.77 3.33
C LYS A 60 2.49 11.51 4.20
N LYS A 61 1.36 11.37 4.91
CA LYS A 61 1.10 10.22 5.76
C LYS A 61 0.77 9.00 4.93
N ILE A 62 1.48 7.91 5.21
CA ILE A 62 1.22 6.57 4.71
C ILE A 62 0.65 5.74 5.85
N PHE A 63 -0.56 5.25 5.70
CA PHE A 63 -1.22 4.37 6.64
C PHE A 63 -1.07 2.92 6.22
N GLU A 64 -1.23 2.00 7.16
CA GLU A 64 -1.44 0.59 6.84
C GLU A 64 -2.54 0.43 5.80
N GLY A 65 -2.35 -0.51 4.88
CA GLY A 65 -3.25 -0.78 3.77
C GLY A 65 -3.14 0.18 2.60
N ASP A 66 -2.38 1.29 2.71
CA ASP A 66 -2.18 2.21 1.58
C ASP A 66 -1.43 1.53 0.42
N PHE A 67 -1.81 1.93 -0.78
CA PHE A 67 -1.13 1.62 -2.03
C PHE A 67 -0.18 2.76 -2.40
N LEU A 68 1.09 2.43 -2.64
CA LEU A 68 2.03 3.28 -3.36
C LEU A 68 2.09 2.87 -4.83
N LEU A 69 2.03 3.83 -5.73
CA LEU A 69 2.24 3.63 -7.16
C LEU A 69 3.55 4.28 -7.59
N LEU A 70 4.42 3.51 -8.23
CA LEU A 70 5.56 4.01 -8.99
C LEU A 70 5.35 3.74 -10.49
N GLU A 71 5.44 4.78 -11.30
CA GLU A 71 5.47 4.66 -12.76
C GLU A 71 6.91 4.50 -13.25
N ARG A 72 7.14 3.56 -14.18
CA ARG A 72 8.45 3.28 -14.80
C ARG A 72 9.14 4.54 -15.31
N LYS A 73 8.38 5.45 -15.93
CA LYS A 73 8.89 6.70 -16.53
C LYS A 73 9.57 7.65 -15.52
N LEU A 74 9.35 7.44 -14.22
CA LEU A 74 9.98 8.21 -13.15
C LEU A 74 11.40 7.72 -12.81
N ILE A 75 11.80 6.57 -13.35
CA ILE A 75 13.13 5.99 -13.16
C ILE A 75 13.99 6.31 -14.38
N ASP A 76 15.13 6.97 -14.15
CA ASP A 76 16.12 7.23 -15.20
C ASP A 76 16.66 5.91 -15.77
N GLU A 77 16.88 5.84 -17.08
CA GLU A 77 17.37 4.63 -17.75
C GLU A 77 18.77 4.19 -17.28
N ASN A 78 19.57 5.14 -16.79
CA ASN A 78 20.91 4.90 -16.24
C ASN A 78 20.89 4.70 -14.72
N ASP A 79 19.71 4.67 -14.10
CA ASP A 79 19.60 4.42 -12.67
C ASP A 79 20.11 3.02 -12.31
N GLY A 80 20.91 2.92 -11.24
CA GLY A 80 21.44 1.65 -10.76
C GLY A 80 20.36 0.62 -10.38
N PHE A 81 19.12 1.06 -10.16
CA PHE A 81 17.96 0.20 -9.99
C PHE A 81 17.78 -0.84 -11.09
N TRP A 82 18.10 -0.51 -12.35
CA TRP A 82 17.94 -1.46 -13.46
C TRP A 82 18.90 -2.66 -13.37
N ASN A 83 19.94 -2.56 -12.54
CA ASN A 83 20.84 -3.69 -12.23
C ASN A 83 20.33 -4.55 -11.06
N SER A 84 19.26 -4.14 -10.37
CA SER A 84 18.62 -4.94 -9.32
C SER A 84 17.70 -6.01 -9.91
N ASN A 85 17.39 -7.04 -9.11
CA ASN A 85 16.42 -8.07 -9.49
C ASN A 85 15.05 -7.48 -9.87
N ALA A 86 14.58 -6.47 -9.12
CA ALA A 86 13.31 -5.79 -9.42
C ALA A 86 13.35 -5.03 -10.75
N GLY A 87 14.45 -4.32 -11.03
CA GLY A 87 14.64 -3.61 -12.30
C GLY A 87 14.72 -4.55 -13.50
N GLN A 88 15.39 -5.70 -13.35
CA GLN A 88 15.46 -6.74 -14.37
C GLN A 88 14.08 -7.32 -14.68
N ILE A 89 13.30 -7.68 -13.64
CA ILE A 89 11.92 -8.16 -13.80
C ILE A 89 11.06 -7.12 -14.54
N MET A 90 11.14 -5.84 -14.15
CA MET A 90 10.39 -4.78 -14.83
C MET A 90 10.77 -4.65 -16.31
N ASN A 91 12.04 -4.85 -16.67
CA ASN A 91 12.48 -4.84 -18.06
C ASN A 91 12.02 -6.07 -18.83
N GLU A 92 12.23 -7.27 -18.29
CA GLU A 92 11.90 -8.53 -18.96
C GLU A 92 10.41 -8.64 -19.29
N HIS A 93 9.55 -8.17 -18.39
CA HIS A 93 8.10 -8.25 -18.55
C HIS A 93 7.48 -6.98 -19.14
N ASN A 94 8.27 -5.97 -19.50
CA ASN A 94 7.81 -4.65 -19.98
C ASN A 94 6.80 -4.00 -19.02
N ILE A 95 7.12 -3.96 -17.73
CA ILE A 95 6.25 -3.41 -16.68
C ILE A 95 6.28 -1.89 -16.70
N ASP A 96 5.10 -1.26 -16.73
CA ASP A 96 4.93 0.20 -16.74
C ASP A 96 4.69 0.77 -15.33
N GLU A 97 4.10 -0.03 -14.43
CA GLU A 97 3.68 0.40 -13.09
C GLU A 97 3.98 -0.66 -12.05
N VAL A 98 4.47 -0.23 -10.89
CA VAL A 98 4.60 -1.05 -9.68
C VAL A 98 3.67 -0.49 -8.62
N ILE A 99 2.79 -1.34 -8.09
CA ILE A 99 1.87 -1.00 -7.01
C ILE A 99 2.31 -1.77 -5.76
N ILE A 100 2.55 -1.05 -4.67
CA ILE A 100 2.94 -1.63 -3.39
C ILE A 100 1.84 -1.39 -2.36
N ARG A 101 1.24 -2.46 -1.85
CA ARG A 101 0.33 -2.42 -0.71
C ARG A 101 1.13 -2.57 0.58
N ILE A 102 1.05 -1.59 1.45
CA ILE A 102 1.82 -1.53 2.68
C ILE A 102 1.07 -2.20 3.81
N PHE A 103 1.78 -3.05 4.55
CA PHE A 103 1.33 -3.66 5.79
C PHE A 103 2.36 -3.35 6.88
N VAL A 104 1.92 -3.18 8.11
CA VAL A 104 2.85 -3.08 9.25
C VAL A 104 2.55 -4.23 10.17
N SER A 105 3.60 -4.93 10.59
CA SER A 105 3.48 -5.98 11.59
C SER A 105 3.68 -5.42 13.01
N ASP A 106 3.23 -6.20 14.00
CA ASP A 106 3.29 -5.86 15.42
C ASP A 106 4.70 -5.48 15.94
N PHE A 107 5.76 -5.86 15.21
CA PHE A 107 7.15 -5.57 15.53
C PHE A 107 7.70 -4.28 14.89
N MET A 108 6.82 -3.42 14.35
CA MET A 108 7.19 -2.23 13.55
C MET A 108 7.99 -2.55 12.27
N GLU A 109 8.03 -3.81 11.86
CA GLU A 109 8.57 -4.18 10.56
C GLU A 109 7.51 -3.91 9.50
N VAL A 110 7.85 -3.03 8.56
CA VAL A 110 7.04 -2.78 7.38
C VAL A 110 7.16 -3.98 6.46
N LYS A 111 6.02 -4.54 6.10
CA LYS A 111 5.86 -5.59 5.11
C LYS A 111 5.07 -5.02 3.95
N TYR A 112 5.24 -5.56 2.77
CA TYR A 112 4.44 -5.11 1.65
C TYR A 112 4.23 -6.22 0.64
N GLU A 113 3.11 -6.12 -0.06
CA GLU A 113 2.79 -6.95 -1.21
C GLU A 113 2.82 -6.06 -2.45
N GLY A 114 3.57 -6.48 -3.46
CA GLY A 114 3.75 -5.75 -4.70
C GLY A 114 3.06 -6.43 -5.86
N TYR A 115 2.46 -5.61 -6.72
CA TYR A 115 1.80 -6.00 -7.96
C TYR A 115 2.45 -5.25 -9.12
N LEU A 116 2.50 -5.90 -10.27
CA LEU A 116 3.11 -5.37 -11.47
C LEU A 116 2.01 -5.16 -12.52
N LYS A 117 2.03 -4.02 -13.21
CA LYS A 117 1.12 -3.76 -14.32
C LYS A 117 1.86 -3.36 -15.59
N ARG A 118 1.33 -3.82 -16.71
CA ARG A 118 1.72 -3.43 -18.08
C ARG A 118 0.46 -3.11 -18.85
N ASN A 119 0.45 -1.99 -19.59
CA ASN A 119 -0.71 -1.56 -20.37
C ASN A 119 -2.03 -1.55 -19.56
N ASN A 120 -1.97 -1.10 -18.30
CA ASN A 120 -3.08 -1.05 -17.37
C ASN A 120 -3.69 -2.42 -16.95
N GLN A 121 -3.01 -3.53 -17.25
CA GLN A 121 -3.38 -4.88 -16.82
C GLN A 121 -2.35 -5.43 -15.83
N PHE A 122 -2.81 -6.18 -14.83
CA PHE A 122 -1.94 -6.88 -13.91
C PHE A 122 -1.20 -8.01 -14.60
N LEU A 123 0.08 -8.17 -14.27
CA LEU A 123 0.87 -9.33 -14.68
C LEU A 123 0.33 -10.59 -13.99
N THR A 124 0.12 -11.67 -14.72
CA THR A 124 -0.30 -12.96 -14.15
C THR A 124 0.89 -13.85 -13.78
N GLU A 125 0.65 -14.89 -12.97
CA GLU A 125 1.66 -15.90 -12.66
C GLU A 125 2.16 -16.61 -13.92
N CYS A 126 1.28 -16.93 -14.88
CA CYS A 126 1.70 -17.52 -16.16
C CYS A 126 2.66 -16.62 -16.92
N GLU A 127 2.35 -15.32 -17.01
CA GLU A 127 3.21 -14.35 -17.69
C GLU A 127 4.54 -14.17 -16.97
N TYR A 128 4.54 -14.23 -15.64
CA TYR A 128 5.76 -14.13 -14.83
C TYR A 128 6.65 -15.36 -14.98
N TYR A 129 6.11 -16.56 -14.77
CA TYR A 129 6.83 -17.83 -14.85
C TYR A 129 7.06 -18.33 -16.28
N LYS A 130 6.49 -17.67 -17.28
CA LYS A 130 6.56 -18.03 -18.71
C LYS A 130 6.05 -19.46 -18.95
N VAL A 131 4.97 -19.83 -18.27
CA VAL A 131 4.28 -21.13 -18.44
C VAL A 131 3.08 -20.98 -19.38
N ASP A 132 2.86 -22.00 -20.20
CA ASP A 132 1.75 -22.04 -21.17
C ASP A 132 0.53 -22.70 -20.52
N GLU A 133 -0.15 -21.94 -19.66
CA GLU A 133 -1.34 -22.34 -18.93
C GLU A 133 -2.43 -21.25 -19.04
N GLU A 134 -3.69 -21.62 -18.85
CA GLU A 134 -4.83 -20.67 -18.82
C GLU A 134 -5.00 -19.98 -17.46
N ASP A 135 -4.03 -20.09 -16.55
CA ASP A 135 -4.12 -19.50 -15.22
C ASP A 135 -4.09 -17.96 -15.29
N LYS A 136 -5.08 -17.35 -14.63
CA LYS A 136 -5.33 -15.91 -14.58
C LYS A 136 -4.97 -15.32 -13.22
N THR A 137 -4.33 -16.11 -12.35
CA THR A 137 -3.88 -15.68 -11.03
C THR A 137 -2.93 -14.50 -11.20
N ILE A 138 -3.23 -13.39 -10.53
CA ILE A 138 -2.39 -12.19 -10.56
C ILE A 138 -1.11 -12.47 -9.79
N TYR A 139 0.03 -12.22 -10.43
CA TYR A 139 1.32 -12.32 -9.79
C TYR A 139 1.45 -11.22 -8.71
N SER A 140 1.89 -11.63 -7.53
CA SER A 140 2.31 -10.71 -6.48
C SER A 140 3.60 -11.17 -5.83
N PHE A 141 4.42 -10.23 -5.40
CA PHE A 141 5.61 -10.50 -4.60
C PHE A 141 5.45 -9.93 -3.21
N ARG A 142 6.10 -10.54 -2.22
CA ARG A 142 6.09 -10.07 -0.83
C ARG A 142 7.50 -9.81 -0.37
N ASP A 143 7.69 -8.70 0.32
CA ASP A 143 8.98 -8.34 0.90
C ASP A 143 8.76 -7.49 2.16
N ASN A 144 9.84 -7.15 2.85
CA ASN A 144 9.83 -6.38 4.08
C ASN A 144 10.94 -5.32 4.11
N GLY A 145 10.92 -4.50 5.14
CA GLY A 145 11.91 -3.46 5.38
C GLY A 145 11.63 -2.16 4.63
N LEU A 146 12.55 -1.20 4.81
CA LEU A 146 12.36 0.19 4.39
C LEU A 146 13.15 0.58 3.16
N GLN A 147 14.19 -0.18 2.78
CA GLN A 147 15.13 0.26 1.75
C GLN A 147 14.45 0.43 0.39
N PHE A 148 13.66 -0.55 -0.02
CA PHE A 148 12.92 -0.47 -1.28
C PHE A 148 11.84 0.61 -1.25
N LEU A 149 11.06 0.71 -0.17
CA LEU A 149 10.06 1.77 -0.01
C LEU A 149 10.67 3.18 -0.08
N LYS A 150 11.81 3.42 0.59
CA LYS A 150 12.56 4.67 0.50
C LYS A 150 12.95 4.98 -0.94
N TYR A 151 13.45 3.97 -1.67
CA TYR A 151 13.81 4.12 -3.07
C TYR A 151 12.59 4.53 -3.90
N LEU A 152 11.47 3.80 -3.82
CA LEU A 152 10.24 4.11 -4.56
C LEU A 152 9.76 5.54 -4.30
N ILE A 153 9.69 5.93 -3.02
CA ILE A 153 9.25 7.28 -2.61
C ILE A 153 10.23 8.34 -3.10
N GLY A 154 11.54 8.07 -3.02
CA GLY A 154 12.59 8.95 -3.57
C GLY A 154 12.50 9.14 -5.08
N LYS A 155 11.95 8.16 -5.81
CA LYS A 155 11.62 8.26 -7.23
C LYS A 155 10.28 8.93 -7.54
N GLY A 156 9.54 9.32 -6.52
CA GLY A 156 8.25 10.00 -6.69
C GLY A 156 7.05 9.07 -6.69
N ALA A 157 7.17 7.87 -6.12
CA ALA A 157 5.99 7.04 -5.85
C ALA A 157 4.99 7.81 -4.98
N ARG A 158 3.71 7.69 -5.30
CA ARG A 158 2.62 8.41 -4.64
C ARG A 158 1.64 7.46 -3.99
N VAL A 159 1.06 7.87 -2.86
CA VAL A 159 -0.08 7.18 -2.26
C VAL A 159 -1.29 7.37 -3.18
N ILE A 160 -1.97 6.27 -3.50
CA ILE A 160 -3.15 6.29 -4.38
C ILE A 160 -4.45 5.86 -3.67
N GLY A 161 -4.42 5.79 -2.33
CA GLY A 161 -5.53 5.32 -1.50
C GLY A 161 -5.29 3.89 -1.04
N ASN A 162 -6.34 3.18 -0.66
CA ASN A 162 -6.28 1.79 -0.22
C ASN A 162 -7.39 0.94 -0.86
N ALA A 163 -7.56 -0.30 -0.40
CA ALA A 163 -8.56 -1.24 -0.89
C ALA A 163 -10.02 -0.76 -0.75
N TYR A 164 -10.29 0.17 0.17
CA TYR A 164 -11.63 0.76 0.35
C TYR A 164 -11.86 1.98 -0.54
N ASP A 165 -10.79 2.57 -1.08
CA ASP A 165 -10.86 3.68 -2.03
C ASP A 165 -10.82 3.18 -3.48
N ASN A 166 -10.02 2.14 -3.73
CA ASN A 166 -9.77 1.55 -5.05
C ASN A 166 -9.82 0.01 -4.95
N PRO A 167 -11.01 -0.59 -4.74
CA PRO A 167 -11.15 -2.03 -4.61
C PRO A 167 -10.67 -2.81 -5.85
N GLU A 168 -10.69 -2.18 -7.03
CA GLU A 168 -10.20 -2.73 -8.29
C GLU A 168 -8.68 -2.92 -8.35
N LEU A 169 -7.94 -2.33 -7.42
CA LEU A 169 -6.49 -2.53 -7.30
C LEU A 169 -6.12 -3.79 -6.53
N LEU A 170 -7.10 -4.47 -5.93
CA LEU A 170 -6.91 -5.81 -5.41
C LEU A 170 -7.30 -6.83 -6.49
N PRO A 171 -6.51 -7.89 -6.67
CA PRO A 171 -6.98 -9.10 -7.33
C PRO A 171 -8.29 -9.54 -6.70
N ALA A 172 -9.28 -9.94 -7.51
CA ALA A 172 -10.43 -10.65 -6.96
C ALA A 172 -9.90 -11.89 -6.21
N GLN A 173 -10.18 -11.96 -4.91
CA GLN A 173 -9.93 -13.19 -4.16
C GLN A 173 -11.03 -14.17 -4.57
N GLU A 174 -10.67 -15.24 -5.29
CA GLU A 174 -11.53 -16.42 -5.46
C GLU A 174 -11.74 -17.16 -4.14
#